data_AF-A0A3D1JUM8-F1
#
_entry.id   AF-A0A3D1JUM8-F1
#
_cell.length_a   1.000
_cell.length_b   1.000
_cell.length_c   1.000
_cell.angle_alpha   90.00
_cell.angle_beta   90.00
_cell.angle_gamma   90.00
#
_symmetry.space_group_name_H-M   'P 1'
#
loop_
_entity.id
_entity.type
_entity.pdbx_description
1 polymer ?
#
loop_
_entity_poly.entity_id
_entity_poly.type
_entity_poly.pdbx_seq_one_letter_code
_entity_poly.pdbx_strand_id
1 'polypeptide(L)'
;IVSVFTILLQLVVCTSTLVKALYYSGDNEMLLRFPVSGEEIFFAKAAYVLINNYVVSAAVMLPIYISYGVVTGQHFGFYVLTLLVVLFSSLLPFNVANIIAIPVMRIVNAVRNKFGLILAVLIALVVVMFGAYMKVLKEILLFMEDQNVSLFSDEMMKAIAKYCKFAYPFRWYANLLVNFHVGTSILACVLITAGTAALAYLVVKKFYFRTILSGIENQKSCFEKKFAKNKVLSPFLTLLKLQFCNIFRSINYSFQYLCMAIAAPFMVYFLNDIASVMAVDEMGSKIIPGLTLFVITIFTTIIVSFASTAVSREGNNFYQTKTIPIKYSSQIAIKCLLYGGIAFLSTLVSCIVVFAAYKGKGLIDGTDFWCVLAISEMVVVLLTAISIRVDTRKPTFNVGGDGDLVAANKNMGLSLVVGLFLSCLYGVGSMVLSYIPISVNGVVLVNGIRSVYWWLMGITGVLTIVSVVLLFAGLEKRYMKIVP
;
A
#
# COMPACT_ATOMS: atom_id res chain seq x y z
N ILE A 1 -14.66 -7.90 -22.13
CA ILE A 1 -13.96 -8.03 -20.82
C ILE A 1 -12.97 -6.88 -20.61
N VAL A 2 -11.99 -6.68 -21.50
CA VAL A 2 -10.99 -5.61 -21.38
C VAL A 2 -11.63 -4.25 -21.07
N SER A 3 -12.63 -3.84 -21.86
CA SER A 3 -13.33 -2.56 -21.68
C SER A 3 -14.04 -2.43 -20.32
N VAL A 4 -14.52 -3.54 -19.75
CA VAL A 4 -15.16 -3.56 -18.41
C VAL A 4 -14.11 -3.30 -17.35
N PHE A 5 -13.00 -4.04 -17.38
CA PHE A 5 -11.92 -3.94 -16.41
C PHE A 5 -11.29 -2.55 -16.43
N THR A 6 -10.99 -2.02 -17.60
CA THR A 6 -10.39 -0.69 -17.76
C THR A 6 -11.30 0.43 -17.25
N ILE A 7 -12.61 0.36 -17.48
CA ILE A 7 -13.56 1.39 -17.01
C ILE A 7 -13.75 1.31 -15.49
N LEU A 8 -13.79 0.10 -14.91
CA LEU A 8 -13.83 -0.05 -13.45
C LEU A 8 -12.58 0.54 -12.80
N LEU A 9 -11.41 0.24 -13.36
CA LEU A 9 -10.14 0.80 -12.91
C LEU A 9 -10.13 2.33 -13.05
N GLN A 10 -10.58 2.86 -14.20
CA GLN A 10 -10.72 4.29 -14.42
C GLN A 10 -11.70 4.95 -13.46
N LEU A 11 -12.83 4.32 -13.13
CA LEU A 11 -13.78 4.86 -12.18
C LEU A 11 -13.15 5.07 -10.80
N VAL A 12 -12.37 4.10 -10.32
CA VAL A 12 -11.66 4.20 -9.04
C VAL A 12 -10.60 5.30 -9.08
N VAL A 13 -9.76 5.31 -10.13
CA VAL A 13 -8.68 6.30 -10.30
C VAL A 13 -9.25 7.72 -10.47
N CYS A 14 -10.29 7.87 -11.28
CA CYS A 14 -10.96 9.13 -11.55
C CYS A 14 -11.68 9.66 -10.30
N THR A 15 -12.34 8.80 -9.52
CA THR A 15 -12.97 9.22 -8.25
C THR A 15 -11.91 9.70 -7.26
N SER A 16 -10.78 8.98 -7.12
CA SER A 16 -9.70 9.39 -6.22
C SER A 16 -9.07 10.73 -6.62
N THR A 17 -8.81 10.93 -7.91
CA THR A 17 -8.22 12.17 -8.44
C THR A 17 -9.19 13.35 -8.37
N LEU A 18 -10.49 13.14 -8.67
CA LEU A 18 -11.53 14.14 -8.48
C LEU A 18 -11.64 14.56 -7.02
N VAL A 19 -11.70 13.60 -6.09
CA VAL A 19 -11.80 13.92 -4.66
C VAL A 19 -10.60 14.75 -4.19
N LYS A 20 -9.39 14.39 -4.63
CA LYS A 20 -8.17 15.16 -4.32
C LYS A 20 -8.21 16.58 -4.90
N ALA A 21 -8.52 16.71 -6.19
CA ALA A 21 -8.52 18.00 -6.88
C ALA A 21 -9.63 18.93 -6.37
N LEU A 22 -10.84 18.39 -6.15
CA LEU A 22 -12.02 19.16 -5.79
C LEU A 22 -12.10 19.51 -4.31
N TYR A 23 -11.65 18.64 -3.40
CA TYR A 23 -11.88 18.81 -1.96
C TYR A 23 -10.62 18.99 -1.11
N TYR A 24 -9.50 18.38 -1.49
CA TYR A 24 -8.26 18.38 -0.69
C TYR A 24 -7.19 19.36 -1.15
N SER A 25 -7.37 20.05 -2.27
CA SER A 25 -6.43 21.09 -2.71
C SER A 25 -6.43 22.24 -1.70
N GLY A 26 -5.26 22.63 -1.20
CA GLY A 26 -5.10 23.79 -0.30
C GLY A 26 -5.65 25.09 -0.91
N ASP A 27 -5.67 25.18 -2.24
CA ASP A 27 -6.21 26.33 -2.97
C ASP A 27 -7.72 26.51 -2.79
N ASN A 28 -8.46 25.52 -2.28
CA ASN A 28 -9.90 25.66 -2.04
C ASN A 28 -10.22 26.78 -1.05
N GLU A 29 -9.45 26.90 0.03
CA GLU A 29 -9.68 27.96 1.02
C GLU A 29 -9.39 29.36 0.46
N MET A 30 -8.49 29.46 -0.52
CA MET A 30 -8.20 30.69 -1.24
C MET A 30 -9.29 30.99 -2.29
N LEU A 31 -9.65 29.99 -3.10
CA LEU A 31 -10.65 30.12 -4.18
C LEU A 31 -12.04 30.47 -3.65
N LEU A 32 -12.41 29.99 -2.45
CA LEU A 32 -13.68 30.34 -1.80
C LEU A 32 -13.73 31.79 -1.28
N ARG A 33 -12.59 32.49 -1.18
CA ARG A 33 -12.53 33.91 -0.81
C ARG A 33 -12.70 34.83 -2.01
N PHE A 34 -12.49 34.32 -3.22
CA PHE A 34 -12.70 35.08 -4.44
C PHE A 34 -14.19 35.11 -4.83
N PRO A 35 -14.66 36.17 -5.51
CA PRO A 35 -16.03 36.29 -5.98
C PRO A 35 -16.29 35.43 -7.24
N VAL A 36 -15.91 34.15 -7.19
CA VAL A 36 -16.13 33.17 -8.26
C VAL A 36 -17.23 32.21 -7.84
N SER A 37 -18.04 31.78 -8.80
CA SER A 37 -19.12 30.83 -8.50
C SER A 37 -18.55 29.44 -8.21
N GLY A 38 -19.21 28.68 -7.34
CA GLY A 38 -18.82 27.29 -7.07
C GLY A 38 -18.88 26.39 -8.30
N GLU A 39 -19.73 26.74 -9.28
CA GLU A 39 -19.84 26.03 -10.56
C GLU A 39 -18.58 26.24 -11.41
N GLU A 40 -18.07 27.47 -11.52
CA GLU A 40 -16.84 27.76 -12.26
C GLU A 40 -15.61 27.04 -11.67
N ILE A 41 -15.48 27.05 -10.34
CA ILE A 41 -14.40 26.31 -9.66
C ILE A 41 -14.49 24.81 -9.98
N PHE A 42 -15.70 24.26 -9.90
CA PHE A 42 -15.92 22.84 -10.20
C PHE A 42 -15.53 22.53 -11.64
N PHE A 43 -16.03 23.27 -12.64
CA PHE A 43 -15.75 23.00 -14.04
C PHE A 43 -14.27 23.14 -14.38
N ALA A 44 -13.59 24.16 -13.84
CA ALA A 44 -12.15 24.35 -14.06
C ALA A 44 -11.33 23.14 -13.57
N LYS A 45 -11.62 22.67 -12.36
CA LYS A 45 -10.91 21.53 -11.76
C LYS A 45 -11.33 20.18 -12.37
N ALA A 46 -12.61 20.02 -12.68
CA ALA A 46 -13.13 18.82 -13.31
C ALA A 46 -12.59 18.66 -14.74
N ALA A 47 -12.40 19.76 -15.48
CA ALA A 47 -11.75 19.75 -16.80
C ALA A 47 -10.32 19.23 -16.73
N TYR A 48 -9.53 19.67 -15.73
CA TYR A 48 -8.18 19.16 -15.50
C TYR A 48 -8.17 17.63 -15.25
N VAL A 49 -9.11 17.13 -14.44
CA VAL A 49 -9.21 15.68 -14.18
C VAL A 49 -9.69 14.91 -15.40
N LEU A 50 -10.60 15.48 -16.20
CA LEU A 50 -11.08 14.89 -17.44
C LEU A 50 -9.95 14.71 -18.46
N ILE A 51 -9.11 15.73 -18.66
CA ILE A 51 -7.95 15.65 -19.57
C ILE A 51 -7.00 14.54 -19.13
N ASN A 52 -6.66 14.48 -17.84
CA ASN A 52 -5.82 13.41 -17.30
C ASN A 52 -6.44 12.02 -17.49
N ASN A 53 -7.75 11.89 -17.29
CA ASN A 53 -8.44 10.62 -17.49
C ASN A 53 -8.39 10.16 -18.95
N TYR A 54 -8.51 11.08 -19.92
CA TYR A 54 -8.33 10.75 -21.34
C TYR A 54 -6.92 10.26 -21.66
N VAL A 55 -5.88 10.90 -21.12
CA VAL A 55 -4.48 10.49 -21.33
C VAL A 55 -4.25 9.09 -20.78
N VAL A 56 -4.69 8.82 -19.55
CA VAL A 56 -4.56 7.50 -18.92
C VAL A 56 -5.35 6.44 -19.68
N SER A 57 -6.58 6.77 -20.10
CA SER A 57 -7.43 5.85 -20.87
C SER A 57 -6.82 5.49 -22.22
N ALA A 58 -6.33 6.49 -22.96
CA ALA A 58 -5.65 6.28 -24.23
C ALA A 58 -4.39 5.42 -24.06
N ALA A 59 -3.56 5.69 -23.05
CA ALA A 59 -2.34 4.93 -22.79
C ALA A 59 -2.60 3.44 -22.48
N VAL A 60 -3.71 3.12 -21.80
CA VAL A 60 -4.06 1.74 -21.46
C VAL A 60 -4.81 1.02 -22.59
N MET A 61 -5.81 1.68 -23.20
CA MET A 61 -6.70 1.03 -24.17
C MET A 61 -6.11 0.95 -25.58
N LEU A 62 -5.40 1.99 -26.06
CA LEU A 62 -4.91 2.01 -27.44
C LEU A 62 -3.96 0.85 -27.76
N PRO A 63 -2.94 0.52 -26.93
CA PRO A 63 -2.06 -0.61 -27.24
C PRO A 63 -2.81 -1.94 -27.35
N ILE A 64 -3.82 -2.15 -26.51
CA ILE A 64 -4.61 -3.39 -26.49
C ILE A 64 -5.48 -3.50 -27.75
N TYR A 65 -6.20 -2.44 -28.11
CA TYR A 65 -7.07 -2.47 -29.29
C TYR A 65 -6.28 -2.45 -30.60
N ILE A 66 -5.16 -1.73 -30.68
CA ILE A 66 -4.28 -1.75 -31.86
C ILE A 66 -3.69 -3.14 -32.05
N SER A 67 -3.17 -3.77 -30.98
CA SER A 67 -2.65 -5.15 -31.04
C SER A 67 -3.74 -6.13 -31.53
N TYR A 68 -4.95 -6.02 -30.99
CA TYR A 68 -6.08 -6.82 -31.45
C TYR A 68 -6.41 -6.59 -32.94
N GLY A 69 -6.44 -5.33 -33.39
CA GLY A 69 -6.71 -4.98 -34.78
C GLY A 69 -5.65 -5.51 -35.76
N VAL A 70 -4.38 -5.48 -35.36
CA VAL A 70 -3.26 -6.03 -36.15
C VAL A 70 -3.33 -7.56 -36.22
N VAL A 71 -3.53 -8.24 -35.08
CA VAL A 71 -3.59 -9.71 -35.02
C VAL A 71 -4.80 -10.27 -35.78
N THR A 72 -5.93 -9.56 -35.76
CA THR A 72 -7.16 -10.01 -36.43
C THR A 72 -7.34 -9.47 -37.85
N GLY A 73 -6.40 -8.67 -38.36
CA GLY A 73 -6.42 -8.16 -39.74
C GLY A 73 -7.55 -7.17 -40.03
N GLN A 74 -7.91 -6.32 -39.05
CA GLN A 74 -9.05 -5.39 -39.19
C GLN A 74 -8.76 -4.23 -40.14
N HIS A 75 -9.81 -3.74 -40.81
CA HIS A 75 -9.75 -2.63 -41.76
C HIS A 75 -9.53 -1.27 -41.07
N PHE A 76 -9.16 -0.23 -41.83
CA PHE A 76 -8.90 1.12 -41.31
C PHE A 76 -10.02 1.70 -40.43
N GLY A 77 -11.29 1.43 -40.76
CA GLY A 77 -12.44 1.89 -39.99
C GLY A 77 -12.44 1.44 -38.52
N PHE A 78 -11.83 0.28 -38.22
CA PHE A 78 -11.68 -0.22 -36.85
C PHE A 78 -10.85 0.74 -35.98
N TYR A 79 -9.76 1.30 -36.52
CA TYR A 79 -8.88 2.19 -35.78
C TYR A 79 -9.55 3.55 -35.48
N VAL A 80 -10.38 4.04 -36.40
CA VAL A 80 -11.20 5.25 -36.18
C VAL A 80 -12.24 5.00 -35.09
N LEU A 81 -12.94 3.87 -35.14
CA LEU A 81 -13.92 3.49 -34.12
C LEU A 81 -13.26 3.25 -32.75
N THR A 82 -12.03 2.76 -32.73
CA THR A 82 -11.24 2.61 -31.51
C THR A 82 -11.04 3.95 -30.80
N LEU A 83 -10.72 5.03 -31.54
CA LEU A 83 -10.57 6.36 -30.96
C LEU A 83 -11.88 6.86 -30.33
N LEU A 84 -13.01 6.64 -31.01
CA LEU A 84 -14.34 6.99 -30.49
C LEU A 84 -14.69 6.18 -29.23
N VAL A 85 -14.38 4.88 -29.21
CA VAL A 85 -14.59 4.03 -28.04
C VAL A 85 -13.75 4.50 -26.85
N VAL A 86 -12.49 4.89 -27.07
CA VAL A 86 -11.63 5.46 -26.01
C VAL A 86 -12.23 6.77 -25.46
N LEU A 87 -12.79 7.63 -26.31
CA LEU A 87 -13.43 8.86 -25.86
C LEU A 87 -14.68 8.57 -24.99
N PHE A 88 -15.63 7.79 -25.50
CA PHE A 88 -16.87 7.50 -24.77
C PHE A 88 -16.63 6.67 -23.50
N SER A 89 -15.67 5.74 -23.53
CA SER A 89 -15.32 4.93 -22.37
C SER A 89 -14.68 5.73 -21.25
N SER A 90 -14.08 6.89 -21.53
CA SER A 90 -13.49 7.78 -20.52
C SER A 90 -14.51 8.74 -19.91
N LEU A 91 -15.49 9.19 -20.69
CA LEU A 91 -16.54 10.13 -20.23
C LEU A 91 -17.46 9.51 -19.18
N LEU A 92 -17.86 8.26 -19.38
CA LEU A 92 -18.79 7.59 -18.49
C LEU A 92 -18.25 7.42 -17.05
N PRO A 93 -17.05 6.84 -16.82
CA PRO A 93 -16.48 6.74 -15.49
C PRO A 93 -16.23 8.11 -14.87
N PHE A 94 -15.89 9.14 -15.66
CA PHE A 94 -15.74 10.51 -15.16
C PHE A 94 -17.06 11.09 -14.63
N ASN A 95 -18.16 10.98 -15.40
CA ASN A 95 -19.47 11.46 -14.97
C ASN A 95 -19.96 10.74 -13.72
N VAL A 96 -19.81 9.41 -13.70
CA VAL A 96 -20.18 8.59 -12.53
C VAL A 96 -19.30 8.94 -11.33
N ALA A 97 -18.00 9.15 -11.53
CA ALA A 97 -17.08 9.55 -10.48
C ALA A 97 -17.45 10.92 -9.87
N ASN A 98 -17.92 11.89 -10.66
CA ASN A 98 -18.43 13.16 -10.15
C ASN A 98 -19.66 12.99 -9.24
N ILE A 99 -20.55 12.05 -9.56
CA ILE A 99 -21.70 11.70 -8.71
C ILE A 99 -21.24 11.03 -7.42
N ILE A 100 -20.29 10.10 -7.50
CA ILE A 100 -19.77 9.33 -6.36
C ILE A 100 -18.87 10.17 -5.45
N ALA A 101 -18.15 11.17 -5.98
CA ALA A 101 -17.22 12.00 -5.22
C ALA A 101 -17.91 12.75 -4.06
N ILE A 102 -19.16 13.21 -4.27
CA ILE A 102 -19.93 13.93 -3.25
C ILE A 102 -20.28 13.04 -2.02
N PRO A 103 -20.95 11.88 -2.17
CA PRO A 103 -21.24 11.01 -1.03
C PRO A 103 -19.96 10.48 -0.39
N VAL A 104 -18.92 10.17 -1.17
CA VAL A 104 -17.60 9.81 -0.63
C VAL A 104 -17.09 10.92 0.27
N MET A 105 -17.09 12.17 -0.18
CA MET A 105 -16.60 13.29 0.64
C MET A 105 -17.47 13.53 1.88
N ARG A 106 -18.79 13.37 1.80
CA ARG A 106 -19.67 13.47 2.97
C ARG A 106 -19.38 12.40 4.01
N ILE A 107 -19.20 11.16 3.57
CA ILE A 107 -18.82 10.06 4.45
C ILE A 107 -17.48 10.40 5.08
N VAL A 108 -16.47 10.76 4.28
CA VAL A 108 -15.13 11.10 4.78
C VAL A 108 -15.19 12.25 5.80
N ASN A 109 -15.97 13.30 5.54
CA ASN A 109 -16.18 14.40 6.49
C ASN A 109 -16.87 13.93 7.78
N ALA A 110 -17.85 13.03 7.69
CA ALA A 110 -18.57 12.51 8.86
C ALA A 110 -17.72 11.58 9.74
N VAL A 111 -16.82 10.79 9.15
CA VAL A 111 -15.87 9.94 9.88
C VAL A 111 -14.53 10.60 10.15
N ARG A 112 -14.26 11.83 9.67
CA ARG A 112 -12.98 12.54 9.83
C ARG A 112 -12.53 12.62 11.30
N ASN A 113 -13.47 12.79 12.22
CA ASN A 113 -13.21 12.87 13.66
C ASN A 113 -13.08 11.50 14.35
N LYS A 114 -13.46 10.42 13.67
CA LYS A 114 -13.37 9.03 14.15
C LYS A 114 -12.10 8.36 13.60
N PHE A 115 -10.95 8.91 13.99
CA PHE A 115 -9.63 8.43 13.53
C PHE A 115 -9.46 6.91 13.61
N GLY A 116 -9.82 6.32 14.75
CA GLY A 116 -9.72 4.87 14.96
C GLY A 116 -10.61 4.04 14.03
N LEU A 117 -11.79 4.54 13.67
CA LEU A 117 -12.69 3.87 12.73
C LEU A 117 -12.12 3.91 11.31
N ILE A 118 -11.60 5.06 10.87
CA ILE A 118 -10.95 5.19 9.56
C ILE A 118 -9.77 4.20 9.47
N LEU A 119 -8.91 4.17 10.49
CA LEU A 119 -7.76 3.27 10.51
C LEU A 119 -8.20 1.80 10.49
N ALA A 120 -9.21 1.41 11.26
CA ALA A 120 -9.73 0.05 11.29
C ALA A 120 -10.33 -0.38 9.93
N VAL A 121 -11.09 0.50 9.27
CA VAL A 121 -11.65 0.23 7.93
C VAL A 121 -10.54 0.09 6.89
N LEU A 122 -9.51 0.94 6.94
CA LEU A 122 -8.36 0.85 6.04
C LEU A 122 -7.60 -0.46 6.24
N ILE A 123 -7.39 -0.90 7.49
CA ILE A 123 -6.78 -2.19 7.81
C ILE A 123 -7.61 -3.34 7.24
N ALA A 124 -8.92 -3.34 7.52
CA ALA A 124 -9.82 -4.38 7.03
C ALA A 124 -9.82 -4.44 5.50
N LEU A 125 -9.83 -3.28 4.82
CA LEU A 125 -9.77 -3.21 3.37
C LEU A 125 -8.47 -3.78 2.81
N VAL A 126 -7.30 -3.43 3.40
CA VAL A 126 -6.01 -3.97 2.97
C VAL A 126 -5.96 -5.49 3.12
N VAL A 127 -6.42 -6.02 4.27
CA VAL A 127 -6.43 -7.47 4.53
C VAL A 127 -7.40 -8.20 3.59
N VAL A 128 -8.61 -7.69 3.38
CA VAL A 128 -9.60 -8.31 2.48
C VAL A 128 -9.14 -8.27 1.04
N MET A 129 -8.62 -7.13 0.56
CA MET A 129 -8.13 -6.99 -0.80
C MET A 129 -6.94 -7.92 -1.07
N PHE A 130 -6.00 -8.02 -0.12
CA PHE A 130 -4.89 -8.94 -0.27
C PHE A 130 -5.33 -10.40 -0.19
N GLY A 131 -6.20 -10.76 0.76
CA GLY A 131 -6.75 -12.11 0.84
C GLY A 131 -7.50 -12.53 -0.43
N ALA A 132 -8.30 -11.62 -1.00
CA ALA A 132 -8.97 -11.85 -2.27
C ALA A 132 -7.98 -12.00 -3.44
N TYR A 133 -6.95 -11.14 -3.51
CA TYR A 133 -5.88 -11.24 -4.50
C TYR A 133 -5.14 -12.58 -4.40
N MET A 134 -4.77 -12.99 -3.19
CA MET A 134 -4.07 -14.24 -2.94
C MET A 134 -4.94 -15.47 -3.24
N LYS A 135 -6.25 -15.40 -2.95
CA LYS A 135 -7.18 -16.47 -3.32
C LYS A 135 -7.27 -16.63 -4.84
N VAL A 136 -7.41 -15.53 -5.59
CA VAL A 136 -7.41 -15.57 -7.06
C VAL A 136 -6.08 -16.12 -7.59
N LEU A 137 -4.95 -15.69 -7.03
CA LEU A 137 -3.63 -16.20 -7.40
C LEU A 137 -3.51 -17.71 -7.15
N LYS A 138 -4.01 -18.19 -6.01
CA LYS A 138 -4.04 -19.63 -5.66
C LYS A 138 -4.88 -20.43 -6.65
N GLU A 139 -6.06 -19.93 -7.01
CA GLU A 139 -6.91 -20.57 -8.02
C GLU A 139 -6.23 -20.63 -9.40
N ILE A 140 -5.54 -19.55 -9.80
CA ILE A 140 -4.75 -19.53 -11.04
C ILE A 140 -3.60 -20.56 -10.99
N LEU A 141 -2.90 -20.68 -9.86
CA LEU A 141 -1.78 -21.62 -9.73
C LEU A 141 -2.24 -23.08 -9.77
N LEU A 142 -3.32 -23.43 -9.06
CA LEU A 142 -3.93 -24.77 -9.13
C LEU A 142 -4.39 -25.09 -10.56
N PHE A 143 -4.92 -24.09 -11.25
CA PHE A 143 -5.30 -24.21 -12.65
C PHE A 143 -4.10 -24.44 -13.58
N MET A 144 -2.95 -23.80 -13.33
CA MET A 144 -1.73 -24.02 -14.14
C MET A 144 -1.10 -25.40 -13.94
N GLU A 145 -1.31 -26.01 -12.77
CA GLU A 145 -0.83 -27.35 -12.44
C GLU A 145 -1.65 -28.44 -13.15
N ASP A 146 -2.95 -28.22 -13.34
CA ASP A 146 -3.85 -29.13 -14.04
C ASP A 146 -3.80 -28.89 -15.56
N GLN A 147 -2.85 -29.53 -16.25
CA GLN A 147 -2.53 -29.33 -17.68
C GLN A 147 -3.68 -29.57 -18.68
N ASN A 148 -4.85 -30.01 -18.22
CA ASN A 148 -5.98 -30.44 -19.06
C ASN A 148 -7.21 -29.53 -19.03
N VAL A 149 -7.17 -28.39 -18.34
CA VAL A 149 -8.28 -27.43 -18.37
C VAL A 149 -7.84 -26.21 -19.17
N SER A 150 -8.51 -25.93 -20.29
CA SER A 150 -8.30 -24.68 -21.01
C SER A 150 -8.75 -23.50 -20.14
N LEU A 151 -8.05 -22.36 -20.19
CA LEU A 151 -8.45 -21.09 -19.51
C LEU A 151 -9.85 -20.61 -19.93
N PHE A 152 -10.39 -21.27 -20.95
CA PHE A 152 -11.65 -21.07 -21.62
C PHE A 152 -12.37 -22.42 -21.69
N SER A 153 -12.62 -23.04 -20.54
CA SER A 153 -13.55 -24.17 -20.50
C SER A 153 -14.87 -23.74 -21.15
N ASP A 154 -15.56 -24.66 -21.80
CA ASP A 154 -16.83 -24.36 -22.49
C ASP A 154 -17.84 -23.69 -21.54
N GLU A 155 -17.80 -24.06 -20.27
CA GLU A 155 -18.61 -23.45 -19.20
C GLU A 155 -18.17 -22.01 -18.88
N MET A 156 -16.87 -21.76 -18.76
CA MET A 156 -16.33 -20.42 -18.51
C MET A 156 -16.58 -19.49 -19.71
N MET A 157 -16.47 -19.99 -20.93
CA MET A 157 -16.80 -19.24 -22.14
C MET A 157 -18.29 -18.92 -22.22
N LYS A 158 -19.17 -19.87 -21.85
CA LYS A 158 -20.62 -19.62 -21.73
C LYS A 158 -20.92 -18.60 -20.63
N ALA A 159 -20.24 -18.66 -19.50
CA ALA A 159 -20.38 -17.70 -18.40
C ALA A 159 -19.92 -16.29 -18.81
N ILE A 160 -18.76 -16.17 -19.46
CA ILE A 160 -18.23 -14.92 -20.01
C ILE A 160 -19.18 -14.36 -21.07
N ALA A 161 -19.69 -15.20 -21.97
CA ALA A 161 -20.63 -14.78 -23.01
C ALA A 161 -21.96 -14.31 -22.40
N LYS A 162 -22.46 -15.00 -21.37
CA LYS A 162 -23.65 -14.57 -20.61
C LYS A 162 -23.40 -13.22 -19.95
N TYR A 163 -22.26 -13.03 -19.28
CA TYR A 163 -21.89 -11.76 -18.67
C TYR A 163 -21.80 -10.64 -19.70
N CYS A 164 -21.08 -10.85 -20.82
CA CYS A 164 -20.92 -9.86 -21.88
C CYS A 164 -22.25 -9.46 -22.55
N LYS A 165 -23.26 -10.36 -22.58
CA LYS A 165 -24.60 -10.04 -23.11
C LYS A 165 -25.36 -9.03 -22.25
N PHE A 166 -25.18 -9.07 -20.92
CA PHE A 166 -25.87 -8.19 -19.96
C PHE A 166 -25.03 -6.99 -19.52
N ALA A 167 -23.73 -6.96 -19.86
CA ALA A 167 -22.81 -5.89 -19.50
C ALA A 167 -23.03 -4.62 -20.36
N TYR A 168 -24.09 -3.87 -20.10
CA TYR A 168 -24.27 -2.52 -20.63
C TYR A 168 -23.54 -1.50 -19.74
N PRO A 169 -22.93 -0.45 -20.31
CA PRO A 169 -22.88 -0.08 -21.73
C PRO A 169 -21.72 -0.72 -22.52
N PHE A 170 -20.94 -1.59 -21.90
CA PHE A 170 -19.74 -2.20 -22.50
C PHE A 170 -20.01 -2.97 -23.79
N ARG A 171 -21.19 -3.59 -23.87
CA ARG A 171 -21.67 -4.25 -25.07
C ARG A 171 -21.76 -3.28 -26.26
N TRP A 172 -22.15 -2.03 -26.06
CA TRP A 172 -22.21 -1.05 -27.15
C TRP A 172 -20.82 -0.71 -27.66
N TYR A 173 -19.82 -0.59 -26.78
CA TYR A 173 -18.43 -0.41 -27.20
C TYR A 173 -17.91 -1.61 -28.00
N ALA A 174 -18.20 -2.83 -27.56
CA ALA A 174 -17.81 -4.04 -28.28
C ALA A 174 -18.51 -4.13 -29.65
N ASN A 175 -19.79 -3.80 -29.72
CA ASN A 175 -20.57 -3.75 -30.96
C ASN A 175 -19.99 -2.74 -31.97
N LEU A 176 -19.51 -1.58 -31.49
CA LEU A 176 -18.82 -0.60 -32.34
C LEU A 176 -17.55 -1.19 -32.94
N LEU A 177 -16.72 -1.85 -32.13
CA LEU A 177 -15.45 -2.44 -32.60
C LEU A 177 -15.67 -3.62 -33.55
N VAL A 178 -16.75 -4.38 -33.39
CA VAL A 178 -17.09 -5.54 -34.25
C VAL A 178 -17.94 -5.12 -35.47
N ASN A 179 -18.17 -3.83 -35.69
CA ASN A 179 -19.04 -3.30 -36.75
C ASN A 179 -20.47 -3.86 -36.74
N PHE A 180 -20.98 -4.21 -35.55
CA PHE A 180 -22.33 -4.76 -35.39
C PHE A 180 -23.30 -3.66 -34.90
N HIS A 181 -24.28 -3.28 -35.72
CA HIS A 181 -25.22 -2.19 -35.43
C HIS A 181 -24.54 -0.90 -34.90
N VAL A 182 -23.63 -0.34 -35.71
CA VAL A 182 -22.81 0.82 -35.34
C VAL A 182 -23.67 2.04 -35.00
N GLY A 183 -24.65 2.39 -35.84
CA GLY A 183 -25.46 3.60 -35.63
C GLY A 183 -26.27 3.60 -34.33
N THR A 184 -26.91 2.48 -33.99
CA THR A 184 -27.68 2.37 -32.73
C THR A 184 -26.75 2.32 -31.52
N SER A 185 -25.56 1.72 -31.66
CA SER A 185 -24.56 1.68 -30.59
C SER A 185 -23.96 3.06 -30.32
N ILE A 186 -23.65 3.87 -31.35
CA ILE A 186 -23.20 5.26 -31.18
C ILE A 186 -24.29 6.08 -30.47
N LEU A 187 -25.53 5.99 -30.95
CA LEU A 187 -26.65 6.74 -30.37
C LEU A 187 -26.88 6.35 -28.90
N ALA A 188 -26.81 5.07 -28.57
CA ALA A 188 -26.91 4.60 -27.18
C ALA A 188 -25.75 5.09 -26.30
N CYS A 189 -24.51 5.08 -26.82
CA CYS A 189 -23.34 5.64 -26.12
C CYS A 189 -23.48 7.14 -25.88
N VAL A 190 -23.98 7.91 -26.84
CA VAL A 190 -24.23 9.35 -26.70
C VAL A 190 -25.33 9.61 -25.67
N LEU A 191 -26.45 8.89 -25.73
CA LEU A 191 -27.56 9.08 -24.80
C LEU A 191 -27.16 8.76 -23.35
N ILE A 192 -26.43 7.67 -23.11
CA ILE A 192 -26.03 7.32 -21.75
C ILE A 192 -24.97 8.27 -21.19
N THR A 193 -24.05 8.74 -22.03
CA THR A 193 -23.04 9.73 -21.60
C THR A 193 -23.65 11.09 -21.36
N ALA A 194 -24.55 11.55 -22.23
CA ALA A 194 -25.31 12.79 -22.02
C ALA A 194 -26.21 12.70 -20.78
N GLY A 195 -26.92 11.59 -20.58
CA GLY A 195 -27.76 11.36 -19.41
C GLY A 195 -26.97 11.36 -18.10
N THR A 196 -25.83 10.66 -18.06
CA THR A 196 -24.95 10.66 -16.88
C THR A 196 -24.28 12.01 -16.65
N ALA A 197 -23.92 12.76 -17.69
CA ALA A 197 -23.38 14.11 -17.57
C ALA A 197 -24.43 15.09 -17.00
N ALA A 198 -25.68 15.02 -17.49
CA ALA A 198 -26.78 15.83 -16.98
C ALA A 198 -27.06 15.53 -15.50
N LEU A 199 -27.11 14.24 -15.13
CA LEU A 199 -27.26 13.83 -13.73
C LEU A 199 -26.09 14.32 -12.86
N ALA A 200 -24.85 14.18 -13.34
CA ALA A 200 -23.68 14.66 -12.62
C ALA A 200 -23.75 16.17 -12.38
N TYR A 201 -24.10 16.95 -13.41
CA TYR A 201 -24.27 18.39 -13.29
C TYR A 201 -25.34 18.79 -12.27
N LEU A 202 -26.52 18.15 -12.30
CA LEU A 202 -27.60 18.43 -11.34
C LEU A 202 -27.19 18.12 -9.89
N VAL A 203 -26.50 16.99 -9.70
CA VAL A 203 -26.00 16.55 -8.39
C VAL A 203 -24.93 17.51 -7.86
N VAL A 204 -23.97 17.90 -8.71
CA VAL A 204 -22.90 18.85 -8.37
C VAL A 204 -23.48 20.21 -8.03
N LYS A 205 -24.32 20.78 -8.89
CA LYS A 205 -24.96 22.08 -8.67
C LYS A 205 -25.66 22.16 -7.31
N LYS A 206 -26.36 21.09 -6.92
CA LYS A 206 -27.12 21.06 -5.67
C LYS A 206 -26.24 20.82 -4.43
N PHE A 207 -25.17 20.04 -4.55
CA PHE A 207 -24.50 19.48 -3.37
C PHE A 207 -23.02 19.83 -3.21
N TYR A 208 -22.34 20.28 -4.27
CA TYR A 208 -20.91 20.54 -4.27
C TYR A 208 -20.51 21.59 -3.21
N PHE A 209 -21.05 22.80 -3.31
CA PHE A 209 -20.71 23.91 -2.43
C PHE A 209 -21.03 23.62 -0.96
N ARG A 210 -22.20 23.04 -0.69
CA ARG A 210 -22.60 22.60 0.66
C ARG A 210 -21.63 21.57 1.25
N THR A 211 -21.05 20.70 0.43
CA THR A 211 -20.14 19.65 0.88
C THR A 211 -18.75 20.22 1.19
N ILE A 212 -18.29 21.20 0.40
CA ILE A 212 -17.05 21.94 0.66
C ILE A 212 -17.15 22.76 1.95
N LEU A 213 -18.22 23.55 2.10
CA LEU A 213 -18.46 24.34 3.31
C LEU A 213 -18.50 23.46 4.55
N SER A 214 -19.25 22.37 4.52
CA SER A 214 -19.30 21.42 5.63
C SER A 214 -17.92 20.82 5.95
N GLY A 215 -17.06 20.60 4.94
CA GLY A 215 -15.70 20.12 5.15
C GLY A 215 -14.80 21.13 5.87
N ILE A 216 -14.99 22.43 5.61
CA ILE A 216 -14.26 23.54 6.24
C ILE A 216 -14.83 23.84 7.65
N GLU A 217 -16.15 23.91 7.79
CA GLU A 217 -16.82 24.16 9.07
C GLU A 217 -16.52 23.08 10.09
N ASN A 218 -16.49 21.80 9.67
CA ASN A 218 -16.15 20.68 10.54
C ASN A 218 -14.68 20.66 11.00
N GLN A 219 -13.77 21.41 10.37
CA GLN A 219 -12.39 21.57 10.88
C GLN A 219 -12.36 22.23 12.26
N LYS A 220 -13.37 23.06 12.60
CA LYS A 220 -13.41 23.83 13.86
C LYS A 220 -13.81 23.02 15.10
N SER A 221 -14.04 21.72 14.99
CA SER A 221 -14.36 20.86 16.16
C SER A 221 -13.18 20.62 17.12
N CYS A 222 -12.06 21.32 16.96
CA CYS A 222 -10.81 21.03 17.66
C CYS A 222 -10.65 21.66 19.06
N PHE A 223 -11.64 22.35 19.64
CA PHE A 223 -11.48 23.04 20.93
C PHE A 223 -12.59 22.81 21.97
N GLU A 224 -13.12 21.60 22.08
CA GLU A 224 -13.95 21.20 23.25
C GLU A 224 -13.31 20.08 24.11
N LYS A 225 -12.02 19.82 23.97
CA LYS A 225 -11.33 19.06 25.03
C LYS A 225 -11.16 19.98 26.23
N LYS A 226 -12.09 19.87 27.19
CA LYS A 226 -11.87 20.26 28.60
C LYS A 226 -10.43 19.95 28.93
N PHE A 227 -9.62 20.99 29.18
CA PHE A 227 -8.19 20.88 29.43
C PHE A 227 -7.94 19.69 30.36
N ALA A 228 -7.43 18.59 29.79
CA ALA A 228 -7.13 17.41 30.58
C ALA A 228 -6.09 17.86 31.61
N LYS A 229 -6.37 17.64 32.90
CA LYS A 229 -5.45 18.01 33.99
C LYS A 229 -4.04 17.58 33.62
N ASN A 230 -3.10 18.53 33.64
CA ASN A 230 -1.72 18.27 33.28
C ASN A 230 -1.13 17.29 34.30
N LYS A 231 -1.09 16.00 33.96
CA LYS A 231 -0.46 14.97 34.78
C LYS A 231 1.04 14.99 34.47
N VAL A 232 1.85 15.26 35.49
CA VAL A 232 3.30 15.15 35.39
C VAL A 232 3.66 13.68 35.19
N LEU A 233 4.20 13.36 34.02
CA LEU A 233 4.69 12.01 33.67
C LEU A 233 6.22 12.00 33.75
N SER A 234 6.81 10.80 33.86
CA SER A 234 8.28 10.68 33.80
C SER A 234 8.81 11.15 32.43
N PRO A 235 10.06 11.63 32.33
CA PRO A 235 10.64 12.10 31.07
C PRO A 235 10.57 11.06 29.94
N PHE A 236 10.83 9.80 30.27
CA PHE A 236 10.73 8.67 29.34
C PHE A 236 9.31 8.47 28.82
N LEU A 237 8.32 8.41 29.73
CA LEU A 237 6.92 8.16 29.36
C LEU A 237 6.32 9.35 28.60
N THR A 238 6.77 10.57 28.92
CA THR A 238 6.38 11.79 28.21
C THR A 238 6.86 11.75 26.75
N LEU A 239 8.12 11.41 26.51
CA LEU A 239 8.67 11.27 25.17
C LEU A 239 8.03 10.11 24.40
N LEU A 240 7.79 8.97 25.05
CA LEU A 240 7.06 7.84 24.44
C LEU A 240 5.66 8.27 23.99
N LYS A 241 4.91 8.94 24.88
CA LYS A 241 3.58 9.45 24.60
C LYS A 241 3.60 10.48 23.47
N LEU A 242 4.59 11.37 23.45
CA LEU A 242 4.79 12.35 22.38
C LEU A 242 4.96 11.66 21.02
N GLN A 243 5.85 10.67 20.93
CA GLN A 243 6.09 9.93 19.70
C GLN A 243 4.86 9.14 19.24
N PHE A 244 4.14 8.52 20.18
CA PHE A 244 2.88 7.86 19.90
C PHE A 244 1.83 8.86 19.37
N CYS A 245 1.64 10.00 20.05
CA CYS A 245 0.71 11.04 19.59
C CYS A 245 1.07 11.59 18.20
N ASN A 246 2.36 11.72 17.87
CA ASN A 246 2.80 12.16 16.54
C ASN A 246 2.39 11.18 15.42
N ILE A 247 2.37 9.88 15.70
CA ILE A 247 1.91 8.86 14.74
C ILE A 247 0.40 8.99 14.50
N PHE A 248 -0.38 9.20 15.56
CA PHE A 248 -1.84 9.35 15.49
C PHE A 248 -2.30 10.74 15.00
N ARG A 249 -1.37 11.70 14.85
CA ARG A 249 -1.67 13.04 14.36
C ARG A 249 -2.09 13.03 12.89
N SER A 250 -1.51 12.15 12.09
CA SER A 250 -1.82 12.01 10.66
C SER A 250 -2.29 10.60 10.34
N ILE A 251 -3.38 10.52 9.56
CA ILE A 251 -3.91 9.26 9.03
C ILE A 251 -2.85 8.60 8.15
N ASN A 252 -2.06 9.36 7.40
CA ASN A 252 -1.01 8.83 6.53
C ASN A 252 0.07 8.10 7.34
N TYR A 253 0.51 8.70 8.45
CA TYR A 253 1.52 8.12 9.33
C TYR A 253 1.01 6.90 10.08
N SER A 254 -0.20 6.97 10.64
CA SER A 254 -0.79 5.79 11.30
C SER A 254 -1.09 4.67 10.30
N PHE A 255 -1.55 4.99 9.10
CA PHE A 255 -1.78 4.00 8.06
C PHE A 255 -0.47 3.30 7.68
N GLN A 256 0.57 4.04 7.27
CA GLN A 256 1.84 3.43 6.86
C GLN A 256 2.46 2.56 7.96
N TYR A 257 2.30 2.95 9.22
CA TYR A 257 2.93 2.27 10.34
C TYR A 257 2.08 1.14 10.96
N LEU A 258 0.89 1.47 11.46
CA LEU A 258 0.03 0.53 12.17
C LEU A 258 -0.74 -0.38 11.20
N CYS A 259 -1.15 0.13 10.03
CA CYS A 259 -1.86 -0.72 9.08
C CYS A 259 -0.97 -1.86 8.59
N MET A 260 0.29 -1.55 8.26
CA MET A 260 1.24 -2.57 7.81
C MET A 260 1.59 -3.55 8.94
N ALA A 261 1.78 -3.07 10.17
CA ALA A 261 2.06 -3.93 11.32
C ALA A 261 0.90 -4.89 11.65
N ILE A 262 -0.35 -4.45 11.55
CA ILE A 262 -1.53 -5.28 11.82
C ILE A 262 -1.86 -6.20 10.65
N ALA A 263 -1.66 -5.75 9.42
CA ALA A 263 -1.93 -6.56 8.23
C ALA A 263 -0.89 -7.68 8.05
N ALA A 264 0.39 -7.45 8.38
CA ALA A 264 1.49 -8.38 8.09
C ALA A 264 1.24 -9.84 8.49
N PRO A 265 0.73 -10.19 9.69
CA PRO A 265 0.44 -11.58 10.04
C PRO A 265 -0.53 -12.29 9.09
N PHE A 266 -1.57 -11.58 8.63
CA PHE A 266 -2.52 -12.11 7.65
C PHE A 266 -1.85 -12.31 6.28
N MET A 267 -1.00 -11.36 5.88
CA MET A 267 -0.31 -11.42 4.59
C MET A 267 0.68 -12.59 4.55
N VAL A 268 1.43 -12.78 5.64
CA VAL A 268 2.37 -13.89 5.81
C VAL A 268 1.62 -15.23 5.75
N TYR A 269 0.46 -15.33 6.39
CA TYR A 269 -0.39 -16.53 6.32
C TYR A 269 -0.80 -16.85 4.88
N PHE A 270 -1.36 -15.90 4.13
CA PHE A 270 -1.79 -16.16 2.75
C PHE A 270 -0.63 -16.53 1.82
N LEU A 271 0.55 -15.92 2.00
CA LEU A 271 1.73 -16.26 1.19
C LEU A 271 2.27 -17.65 1.49
N ASN A 272 2.33 -18.04 2.77
CA ASN A 272 2.71 -19.41 3.14
C ASN A 272 1.64 -20.43 2.71
N ASP A 273 0.36 -20.05 2.61
CA ASP A 273 -0.69 -20.96 2.17
C ASP A 273 -0.51 -21.33 0.70
N ILE A 274 -0.22 -20.34 -0.16
CA ILE A 274 0.14 -20.59 -1.55
C ILE A 274 1.40 -21.45 -1.64
N ALA A 275 2.44 -21.12 -0.87
CA ALA A 275 3.67 -21.89 -0.89
C ALA A 275 3.47 -23.36 -0.47
N SER A 276 2.54 -23.63 0.45
CA SER A 276 2.22 -24.99 0.88
C SER A 276 1.53 -25.83 -0.22
N VAL A 277 0.82 -25.19 -1.14
CA VAL A 277 0.22 -25.87 -2.30
C VAL A 277 1.30 -26.29 -3.29
N MET A 278 2.34 -25.47 -3.47
CA MET A 278 3.44 -25.75 -4.39
C MET A 278 4.42 -26.83 -3.89
N ALA A 279 4.25 -27.30 -2.65
CA ALA A 279 5.19 -28.19 -1.99
C ALA A 279 4.72 -29.66 -1.98
N VAL A 280 4.21 -30.14 -3.12
CA VAL A 280 3.64 -31.49 -3.26
C VAL A 280 4.69 -32.60 -3.14
N ASP A 281 5.96 -32.31 -3.44
CA ASP A 281 7.07 -33.27 -3.37
C ASP A 281 7.90 -33.19 -2.08
N GLU A 282 8.61 -34.28 -1.72
CA GLU A 282 9.58 -34.30 -0.61
C GLU A 282 10.62 -33.17 -0.70
N MET A 283 10.94 -32.74 -1.92
CA MET A 283 11.81 -31.59 -2.18
C MET A 283 11.15 -30.30 -1.73
N GLY A 284 9.86 -30.08 -2.02
CA GLY A 284 9.13 -28.88 -1.62
C GLY A 284 9.08 -28.67 -0.11
N SER A 285 8.96 -29.75 0.67
CA SER A 285 8.91 -29.69 2.14
C SER A 285 10.13 -29.01 2.77
N LYS A 286 11.32 -29.14 2.16
CA LYS A 286 12.59 -28.54 2.65
C LYS A 286 12.73 -27.06 2.33
N ILE A 287 11.92 -26.52 1.39
CA ILE A 287 11.93 -25.11 0.97
C ILE A 287 11.04 -24.25 1.87
N ILE A 288 9.93 -24.81 2.35
CA ILE A 288 8.88 -24.06 3.08
C ILE A 288 9.43 -23.26 4.27
N PRO A 289 10.32 -23.78 5.13
CA PRO A 289 10.81 -22.99 6.25
C PRO A 289 11.70 -21.81 5.81
N GLY A 290 12.49 -21.99 4.75
CA GLY A 290 13.27 -20.90 4.14
C GLY A 290 12.40 -19.85 3.44
N LEU A 291 11.30 -20.29 2.81
CA LEU A 291 10.26 -19.41 2.26
C LEU A 291 9.54 -18.63 3.35
N THR A 292 9.22 -19.29 4.46
CA THR A 292 8.59 -18.68 5.62
C THR A 292 9.48 -17.57 6.18
N LEU A 293 10.79 -17.83 6.32
CA LEU A 293 11.77 -16.84 6.75
C LEU A 293 11.86 -15.67 5.76
N PHE A 294 11.86 -15.95 4.46
CA PHE A 294 11.84 -14.92 3.41
C PHE A 294 10.63 -13.99 3.53
N VAL A 295 9.44 -14.58 3.63
CA VAL A 295 8.17 -13.83 3.68
C VAL A 295 8.11 -12.97 4.94
N ILE A 296 8.46 -13.53 6.11
CA ILE A 296 8.45 -12.79 7.37
C ILE A 296 9.45 -11.62 7.33
N THR A 297 10.66 -11.84 6.82
CA THR A 297 11.69 -10.79 6.75
C THR A 297 11.33 -9.68 5.76
N ILE A 298 10.61 -9.98 4.66
CA ILE A 298 10.05 -8.96 3.76
C ILE A 298 9.06 -8.04 4.49
N PHE A 299 8.06 -8.60 5.18
CA PHE A 299 7.08 -7.76 5.88
C PHE A 299 7.71 -7.00 7.04
N THR A 300 8.68 -7.61 7.73
CA THR A 300 9.49 -6.94 8.74
C THR A 300 10.19 -5.71 8.17
N THR A 301 10.81 -5.84 7.00
CA THR A 301 11.46 -4.73 6.30
C THR A 301 10.48 -3.60 5.99
N ILE A 302 9.27 -3.93 5.53
CA ILE A 302 8.25 -2.93 5.20
C ILE A 302 7.84 -2.15 6.45
N ILE A 303 7.60 -2.84 7.57
CA ILE A 303 7.21 -2.20 8.84
C ILE A 303 8.33 -1.31 9.36
N VAL A 304 9.56 -1.82 9.39
CA VAL A 304 10.73 -1.11 9.93
C VAL A 304 11.17 0.04 9.04
N SER A 305 10.88 0.01 7.73
CA SER A 305 11.20 1.10 6.81
C SER A 305 10.65 2.44 7.27
N PHE A 306 9.54 2.46 8.02
CA PHE A 306 8.97 3.67 8.56
C PHE A 306 9.89 4.34 9.60
N ALA A 307 10.70 3.59 10.34
CA ALA A 307 11.67 4.12 11.29
C ALA A 307 12.72 5.04 10.63
N SER A 308 12.94 4.90 9.31
CA SER A 308 13.86 5.75 8.52
C SER A 308 13.38 7.19 8.32
N THR A 309 12.22 7.54 8.85
CA THR A 309 11.65 8.90 8.82
C THR A 309 11.36 9.42 10.23
N ALA A 310 11.84 8.76 11.28
CA ALA A 310 11.53 9.07 12.68
C ALA A 310 12.04 10.45 13.16
N VAL A 311 13.11 10.97 12.56
CA VAL A 311 13.65 12.32 12.77
C VAL A 311 13.08 13.28 11.72
N SER A 312 13.03 12.86 10.46
CA SER A 312 12.46 13.67 9.37
C SER A 312 11.02 14.12 9.64
N ARG A 313 10.20 13.28 10.29
CA ARG A 313 8.79 13.58 10.63
C ARG A 313 8.59 14.68 11.67
N GLU A 314 9.63 15.09 12.38
CA GLU A 314 9.55 16.23 13.29
C GLU A 314 9.48 17.56 12.53
N GLY A 315 9.94 17.60 11.28
CA GLY A 315 9.76 18.73 10.36
C GLY A 315 10.18 20.06 10.97
N ASN A 316 9.32 21.07 10.81
CA ASN A 316 9.54 22.41 11.35
C ASN A 316 9.66 22.45 12.88
N ASN A 317 9.16 21.44 13.60
CA ASN A 317 9.26 21.37 15.06
C ASN A 317 10.54 20.69 15.54
N PHE A 318 11.46 20.33 14.64
CA PHE A 318 12.71 19.66 14.98
C PHE A 318 13.55 20.46 15.99
N TYR A 319 13.51 21.80 15.96
CA TYR A 319 14.23 22.65 16.92
C TYR A 319 13.84 22.35 18.38
N GLN A 320 12.61 21.91 18.64
CA GLN A 320 12.14 21.56 19.99
C GLN A 320 12.92 20.39 20.58
N THR A 321 13.35 19.43 19.74
CA THR A 321 14.18 18.31 20.21
C THR A 321 15.56 18.72 20.70
N LYS A 322 16.04 19.88 20.25
CA LYS A 322 17.31 20.47 20.70
C LYS A 322 17.18 21.26 22.00
N THR A 323 16.01 21.85 22.27
CA THR A 323 15.78 22.66 23.47
C THR A 323 15.32 21.85 24.67
N ILE A 324 14.80 20.63 24.46
CA ILE A 324 14.39 19.74 25.55
C ILE A 324 15.62 19.31 26.38
N PRO A 325 15.58 19.39 27.73
CA PRO A 325 16.71 19.05 28.60
C PRO A 325 16.89 17.53 28.79
N ILE A 326 16.96 16.78 27.69
CA ILE A 326 17.13 15.31 27.67
C ILE A 326 18.19 14.95 26.64
N LYS A 327 19.11 14.03 27.01
CA LYS A 327 20.18 13.54 26.13
C LYS A 327 19.61 12.99 24.82
N TYR A 328 20.27 13.30 23.70
CA TYR A 328 19.84 12.83 22.37
C TYR A 328 19.83 11.30 22.26
N SER A 329 20.72 10.62 22.96
CA SER A 329 20.75 9.16 23.05
C SER A 329 19.45 8.59 23.63
N SER A 330 18.91 9.19 24.70
CA SER A 330 17.63 8.79 25.28
C SER A 330 16.46 9.07 24.33
N GLN A 331 16.47 10.19 23.60
CA GLN A 331 15.42 10.52 22.63
C GLN A 331 15.39 9.49 21.47
N ILE A 332 16.56 9.13 20.93
CA ILE A 332 16.68 8.15 19.85
C ILE A 332 16.39 6.72 20.34
N ALA A 333 16.79 6.37 21.57
CA ALA A 333 16.46 5.07 22.15
C ALA A 333 14.94 4.88 22.29
N ILE A 334 14.19 5.91 22.67
CA ILE A 334 12.73 5.87 22.75
C ILE A 334 12.10 5.69 21.37
N LYS A 335 12.64 6.36 20.34
CA LYS A 335 12.21 6.14 18.95
C LYS A 335 12.48 4.70 18.53
N CYS A 336 13.67 4.17 18.80
CA CYS A 336 14.02 2.78 18.51
C CYS A 336 13.11 1.79 19.23
N LEU A 337 12.77 2.03 20.50
CA LEU A 337 11.87 1.19 21.28
C LEU A 337 10.44 1.22 20.74
N LEU A 338 9.94 2.39 20.32
CA LEU A 338 8.60 2.50 19.75
C LEU A 338 8.51 1.81 18.39
N TYR A 339 9.44 2.12 17.47
CA TYR A 339 9.45 1.54 16.12
C TYR A 339 9.78 0.05 16.11
N GLY A 340 10.80 -0.34 16.89
CA GLY A 340 11.19 -1.73 17.05
C GLY A 340 10.17 -2.55 17.84
N GLY A 341 9.52 -1.99 18.87
CA GLY A 341 8.58 -2.73 19.71
C GLY A 341 7.28 -3.14 18.99
N ILE A 342 6.75 -2.29 18.11
CA ILE A 342 5.57 -2.64 17.29
C ILE A 342 5.95 -3.62 16.19
N ALA A 343 7.13 -3.45 15.58
CA ALA A 343 7.67 -4.42 14.63
C ALA A 343 7.84 -5.80 15.29
N PHE A 344 8.45 -5.85 16.47
CA PHE A 344 8.60 -7.06 17.30
C PHE A 344 7.25 -7.74 17.57
N LEU A 345 6.24 -6.97 17.97
CA LEU A 345 4.91 -7.54 18.22
C LEU A 345 4.29 -8.11 16.94
N SER A 346 4.46 -7.43 15.81
CA SER A 346 3.93 -7.87 14.51
C SER A 346 4.64 -9.14 14.00
N THR A 347 5.97 -9.21 14.11
CA THR A 347 6.77 -10.39 13.72
C THR A 347 6.49 -11.58 14.62
N LEU A 348 6.37 -11.36 15.93
CA LEU A 348 5.95 -12.37 16.90
C LEU A 348 4.58 -12.97 16.52
N VAL A 349 3.58 -12.13 16.29
CA VAL A 349 2.24 -12.59 15.90
C VAL A 349 2.28 -13.32 14.56
N SER A 350 3.07 -12.84 13.59
CA SER A 350 3.24 -13.51 12.30
C SER A 350 3.83 -14.92 12.44
N CYS A 351 4.86 -15.09 13.27
CA CYS A 351 5.45 -16.40 13.56
C CYS A 351 4.44 -17.35 14.24
N ILE A 352 3.66 -16.84 15.20
CA ILE A 352 2.64 -17.62 15.91
C ILE A 352 1.54 -18.09 14.95
N VAL A 353 1.06 -17.21 14.06
CA VAL A 353 0.02 -17.54 13.07
C VAL A 353 0.49 -18.64 12.12
N VAL A 354 1.72 -18.53 11.62
CA VAL A 354 2.31 -19.55 10.75
C VAL A 354 2.47 -20.87 11.51
N PHE A 355 3.01 -20.86 12.72
CA PHE A 355 3.16 -22.07 13.51
C PHE A 355 1.81 -22.75 13.78
N ALA A 356 0.79 -22.00 14.17
CA ALA A 356 -0.56 -22.52 14.42
C ALA A 356 -1.19 -23.13 13.17
N ALA A 357 -1.00 -22.50 11.99
CA ALA A 357 -1.58 -22.96 10.74
C ALA A 357 -0.91 -24.22 10.16
N TYR A 358 0.41 -24.37 10.30
CA TYR A 358 1.17 -25.42 9.61
C TYR A 358 1.68 -26.55 10.51
N LYS A 359 1.59 -26.41 11.85
CA LYS A 359 1.91 -27.51 12.78
C LYS A 359 1.10 -28.78 12.48
N GLY A 360 -0.18 -28.64 12.13
CA GLY A 360 -1.06 -29.77 11.79
C GLY A 360 -0.73 -30.47 10.47
N LYS A 361 0.05 -29.84 9.59
CA LYS A 361 0.46 -30.39 8.28
C LYS A 361 1.84 -31.04 8.31
N GLY A 362 2.55 -31.01 9.44
CA GLY A 362 3.90 -31.58 9.57
C GLY A 362 5.00 -30.83 8.80
N LEU A 363 4.70 -29.64 8.25
CA LEU A 363 5.60 -28.87 7.39
C LEU A 363 6.58 -27.98 8.19
N ILE A 364 6.27 -27.69 9.45
CA ILE A 364 7.08 -26.82 10.33
C ILE A 364 7.21 -27.51 11.69
N ASP A 365 8.45 -27.80 12.08
CA ASP A 365 8.77 -28.36 13.39
C ASP A 365 8.83 -27.25 14.46
N GLY A 366 8.68 -27.60 15.74
CA GLY A 366 8.80 -26.65 16.85
C GLY A 366 10.18 -25.98 16.92
N THR A 367 11.21 -26.66 16.40
CA THR A 367 12.57 -26.11 16.30
C THR A 367 12.69 -25.01 15.24
N ASP A 368 12.01 -25.15 14.11
CA ASP A 368 11.99 -24.14 13.05
C ASP A 368 11.30 -22.85 13.50
N PHE A 369 10.22 -22.98 14.29
CA PHE A 369 9.52 -21.82 14.86
C PHE A 369 10.45 -20.93 15.69
N TRP A 370 11.19 -21.51 16.65
CA TRP A 370 12.11 -20.74 17.49
C TRP A 370 13.25 -20.14 16.67
N CYS A 371 13.73 -20.86 15.64
CA CYS A 371 14.81 -20.37 14.81
C CYS A 371 14.39 -19.17 13.96
N VAL A 372 13.25 -19.28 13.28
CA VAL A 372 12.70 -18.20 12.45
C VAL A 372 12.34 -16.98 13.31
N LEU A 373 11.78 -17.19 14.50
CA LEU A 373 11.49 -16.12 15.45
C LEU A 373 12.78 -15.40 15.89
N ALA A 374 13.79 -16.13 16.36
CA ALA A 374 15.04 -15.51 16.81
C ALA A 374 15.74 -14.72 15.68
N ILE A 375 15.80 -15.28 14.46
CA ILE A 375 16.40 -14.60 13.31
C ILE A 375 15.59 -13.34 12.93
N SER A 376 14.27 -13.46 12.82
CA SER A 376 13.41 -12.33 12.44
C SER A 376 13.44 -11.20 13.47
N GLU A 377 13.46 -11.49 14.77
CA GLU A 377 13.57 -10.47 15.81
C GLU A 377 14.94 -9.77 15.84
N MET A 378 16.02 -10.50 15.57
CA MET A 378 17.33 -9.88 15.37
C MET A 378 17.31 -8.95 14.15
N VAL A 379 16.64 -9.34 13.07
CA VAL A 379 16.46 -8.51 11.88
C VAL A 379 15.64 -7.25 12.17
N VAL A 380 14.60 -7.33 13.02
CA VAL A 380 13.85 -6.15 13.48
C VAL A 380 14.78 -5.12 14.12
N VAL A 381 15.60 -5.55 15.08
CA VAL A 381 16.53 -4.65 15.80
C VAL A 381 17.59 -4.09 14.84
N LEU A 382 18.20 -4.96 14.03
CA LEU A 382 19.21 -4.61 13.03
C LEU A 382 18.71 -3.54 12.06
N LEU A 383 17.57 -3.79 11.41
CA LEU A 383 17.01 -2.87 10.42
C LEU A 383 16.56 -1.58 11.09
N THR A 384 15.96 -1.62 12.28
CA THR A 384 15.50 -0.41 12.98
C THR A 384 16.68 0.51 13.29
N ALA A 385 17.80 -0.06 13.75
CA ALA A 385 19.02 0.70 14.02
C ALA A 385 19.62 1.32 12.75
N ILE A 386 19.66 0.56 11.65
CA ILE A 386 20.14 1.06 10.35
C ILE A 386 19.23 2.18 9.83
N SER A 387 17.91 1.99 9.84
CA SER A 387 16.92 2.95 9.34
C SER A 387 17.01 4.29 10.10
N ILE A 388 17.05 4.26 11.43
CA ILE A 388 17.18 5.48 12.25
C ILE A 388 18.57 6.13 12.05
N ARG A 389 19.63 5.33 11.86
CA ARG A 389 20.96 5.86 11.57
C ARG A 389 21.02 6.58 10.22
N VAL A 390 20.34 6.08 9.20
CA VAL A 390 20.24 6.75 7.90
C VAL A 390 19.54 8.10 8.06
N ASP A 391 18.42 8.11 8.80
CA ASP A 391 17.64 9.34 9.00
C ASP A 391 18.39 10.40 9.82
N THR A 392 19.10 9.98 10.88
CA THR A 392 19.94 10.90 11.67
C THR A 392 21.15 11.46 10.92
N ARG A 393 21.58 10.83 9.81
CA ARG A 393 22.69 11.32 8.99
C ARG A 393 22.25 12.29 7.90
N LYS A 394 21.09 12.05 7.30
CA LYS A 394 20.54 12.86 6.20
C LYS A 394 19.03 13.02 6.38
N PRO A 395 18.57 13.78 7.40
CA PRO A 395 17.15 14.02 7.58
C PRO A 395 16.62 14.92 6.46
N THR A 396 15.36 14.72 6.09
CA THR A 396 14.67 15.53 5.08
C THR A 396 13.45 16.21 5.72
N PHE A 397 13.54 17.51 5.96
CA PHE A 397 12.48 18.30 6.61
C PHE A 397 11.50 18.92 5.60
N ASN A 398 11.13 18.19 4.55
CA ASN A 398 10.18 18.68 3.54
C ASN A 398 8.73 18.41 3.97
N VAL A 399 8.19 19.27 4.85
CA VAL A 399 6.82 19.19 5.34
C VAL A 399 5.87 20.09 4.55
N GLY A 400 4.66 19.59 4.29
CA GLY A 400 3.59 20.31 3.57
C GLY A 400 2.69 21.10 4.51
N GLY A 401 1.62 21.67 3.96
CA GLY A 401 0.67 22.51 4.71
C GLY A 401 0.10 21.86 5.98
N ASP A 402 -0.08 20.54 5.99
CA ASP A 402 -0.59 19.76 7.14
C ASP A 402 0.52 19.27 8.11
N GLY A 403 1.79 19.61 7.86
CA GLY A 403 2.93 19.10 8.63
C GLY A 403 3.29 17.64 8.31
N ASP A 404 2.75 17.09 7.22
CA ASP A 404 3.09 15.78 6.68
C ASP A 404 4.24 15.87 5.66
N LEU A 405 5.10 14.84 5.59
CA LEU A 405 6.18 14.76 4.61
C LEU A 405 5.60 14.65 3.19
N VAL A 406 5.86 15.65 2.33
CA VAL A 406 5.21 15.79 1.00
C VAL A 406 5.79 14.86 -0.05
N ALA A 407 7.04 14.43 0.14
CA ALA A 407 7.76 13.58 -0.82
C ALA A 407 8.06 12.20 -0.25
N ALA A 408 8.10 11.19 -1.12
CA ALA A 408 8.65 9.88 -0.81
C ALA A 408 10.09 10.07 -0.27
N ASN A 409 10.29 9.85 1.02
CA ASN A 409 11.58 10.06 1.64
C ASN A 409 12.58 9.08 1.03
N LYS A 410 13.68 9.61 0.46
CA LYS A 410 14.77 8.79 -0.11
C LYS A 410 15.31 7.80 0.93
N ASN A 411 15.27 8.15 2.22
CA ASN A 411 15.69 7.29 3.33
C ASN A 411 14.78 6.07 3.48
N MET A 412 13.47 6.22 3.23
CA MET A 412 12.51 5.11 3.25
C MET A 412 12.78 4.14 2.09
N GLY A 413 13.01 4.67 0.89
CA GLY A 413 13.41 3.86 -0.27
C GLY A 413 14.72 3.10 -0.02
N LEU A 414 15.75 3.77 0.50
CA LEU A 414 17.02 3.12 0.86
C LEU A 414 16.82 2.01 1.89
N SER A 415 16.02 2.26 2.94
CA SER A 415 15.72 1.28 3.97
C SER A 415 14.99 0.05 3.42
N LEU A 416 14.06 0.25 2.48
CA LEU A 416 13.36 -0.84 1.80
C LEU A 416 14.30 -1.67 0.92
N VAL A 417 15.19 -1.02 0.16
CA VAL A 417 16.16 -1.73 -0.70
C VAL A 417 17.14 -2.56 0.15
N VAL A 418 17.70 -1.97 1.21
CA VAL A 418 18.63 -2.67 2.12
C VAL A 418 17.93 -3.85 2.80
N GLY A 419 16.71 -3.66 3.29
CA GLY A 419 15.97 -4.75 3.92
C GLY A 419 15.54 -5.82 2.93
N LEU A 420 15.12 -5.47 1.71
CA LEU A 420 14.77 -6.44 0.67
C LEU A 420 15.98 -7.29 0.26
N PHE A 421 17.16 -6.67 0.13
CA PHE A 421 18.40 -7.37 -0.12
C PHE A 421 18.72 -8.37 1.01
N LEU A 422 18.57 -7.94 2.27
CA LEU A 422 18.78 -8.80 3.44
C LEU A 422 17.77 -9.96 3.48
N SER A 423 16.49 -9.68 3.23
CA SER A 423 15.44 -10.69 3.17
C SER A 423 15.71 -11.70 2.06
N CYS A 424 16.10 -11.25 0.86
CA CYS A 424 16.48 -12.14 -0.23
C CYS A 424 17.68 -13.01 0.14
N LEU A 425 18.71 -12.43 0.75
CA LEU A 425 19.90 -13.17 1.18
C LEU A 425 19.54 -14.25 2.21
N TYR A 426 18.70 -13.96 3.20
CA TYR A 426 18.31 -14.95 4.20
C TYR A 426 17.29 -15.96 3.68
N GLY A 427 16.32 -15.50 2.89
CA GLY A 427 15.28 -16.32 2.28
C GLY A 427 15.83 -17.28 1.24
N VAL A 428 16.38 -16.75 0.15
CA VAL A 428 16.96 -17.56 -0.93
C VAL A 428 18.18 -18.33 -0.43
N GLY A 429 19.02 -17.70 0.41
CA GLY A 429 20.16 -18.37 1.02
C GLY A 429 19.75 -19.58 1.85
N SER A 430 18.68 -19.47 2.65
CA SER A 430 18.19 -20.64 3.41
C SER A 430 17.59 -21.73 2.53
N MET A 431 16.93 -21.38 1.42
CA MET A 431 16.43 -22.35 0.45
C MET A 431 17.57 -23.11 -0.23
N VAL A 432 18.56 -22.40 -0.77
CA VAL A 432 19.67 -23.01 -1.53
C VAL A 432 20.60 -23.83 -0.63
N LEU A 433 20.97 -23.28 0.54
CA LEU A 433 21.87 -23.95 1.48
C LEU A 433 21.19 -25.14 2.20
N SER A 434 19.86 -25.24 2.15
CA SER A 434 19.15 -26.44 2.61
C SER A 434 19.45 -27.66 1.71
N TYR A 435 19.82 -27.44 0.43
CA TYR A 435 20.10 -28.51 -0.53
C TYR A 435 21.58 -28.81 -0.76
N ILE A 436 22.45 -27.80 -0.66
CA ILE A 436 23.88 -27.96 -0.95
C ILE A 436 24.63 -28.13 0.37
N PRO A 437 25.05 -29.36 0.75
CA PRO A 437 25.88 -29.54 1.92
C PRO A 437 27.26 -28.96 1.66
N ILE A 438 27.67 -27.95 2.43
CA ILE A 438 29.00 -27.35 2.35
C ILE A 438 29.90 -28.10 3.34
N SER A 439 30.90 -28.80 2.83
CA SER A 439 31.97 -29.38 3.63
C SER A 439 33.29 -28.65 3.36
N VAL A 440 33.99 -28.29 4.43
CA VAL A 440 35.34 -27.72 4.36
C VAL A 440 36.26 -28.61 5.19
N ASN A 441 37.33 -29.11 4.59
CA ASN A 441 38.30 -30.02 5.23
C ASN A 441 37.66 -31.24 5.93
N GLY A 442 36.68 -31.88 5.29
CA GLY A 442 36.03 -33.08 5.83
C GLY A 442 35.01 -32.85 6.95
N VAL A 443 34.85 -31.61 7.43
CA VAL A 443 33.78 -31.23 8.36
C VAL A 443 32.60 -30.67 7.55
N VAL A 444 31.44 -31.30 7.66
CA VAL A 444 30.19 -30.81 7.04
C VAL A 444 29.69 -29.62 7.87
N LEU A 445 29.93 -28.40 7.39
CA LEU A 445 29.55 -27.15 8.06
C LEU A 445 28.08 -26.81 7.88
N VAL A 446 27.49 -27.25 6.76
CA VAL A 446 26.07 -27.07 6.45
C VAL A 446 25.51 -28.44 6.05
N ASN A 447 24.62 -29.00 6.87
CA ASN A 447 23.84 -30.18 6.56
C ASN A 447 22.38 -29.95 6.98
N GLY A 448 21.53 -29.66 6.00
CA GLY A 448 20.12 -29.36 6.22
C GLY A 448 19.85 -28.02 6.90
N ILE A 449 18.56 -27.66 6.95
CA ILE A 449 18.09 -26.31 7.30
C ILE A 449 18.49 -25.86 8.72
N ARG A 450 18.64 -26.79 9.66
CA ARG A 450 19.02 -26.49 11.05
C ARG A 450 20.42 -25.88 11.16
N SER A 451 21.38 -26.42 10.40
CA SER A 451 22.76 -25.87 10.37
C SER A 451 22.78 -24.46 9.76
N VAL A 452 21.94 -24.21 8.76
CA VAL A 452 21.78 -22.89 8.14
C VAL A 452 21.24 -21.87 9.13
N TYR A 453 20.26 -22.25 9.96
CA TYR A 453 19.75 -21.35 11.00
C TYR A 453 20.80 -20.92 12.01
N TRP A 454 21.68 -21.84 12.45
CA TRP A 454 22.76 -21.49 13.38
C TRP A 454 23.74 -20.47 12.79
N TRP A 455 24.14 -20.66 11.53
CA TRP A 455 24.98 -19.70 10.82
C TRP A 455 24.28 -18.34 10.64
N LEU A 456 23.02 -18.35 10.21
CA LEU A 456 22.23 -17.13 10.05
C LEU A 456 22.09 -16.37 11.37
N MET A 457 21.79 -17.06 12.48
CA MET A 457 21.74 -16.47 13.82
C MET A 457 23.07 -15.84 14.25
N GLY A 458 24.20 -16.52 13.98
CA GLY A 458 25.52 -15.99 14.30
C GLY A 458 25.80 -14.70 13.54
N ILE A 459 25.56 -14.71 12.22
CA ILE A 459 25.76 -13.55 11.33
C ILE A 459 24.82 -12.39 11.72
N THR A 460 23.53 -12.67 11.92
CA THR A 460 22.56 -11.64 12.34
C THR A 460 22.90 -11.07 13.71
N GLY A 461 23.37 -11.89 14.65
CA GLY A 461 23.79 -11.45 15.98
C GLY A 461 24.93 -10.44 15.90
N VAL A 462 25.98 -10.76 15.16
CA VAL A 462 27.12 -9.84 14.96
C VAL A 462 26.65 -8.55 14.27
N LEU A 463 25.87 -8.65 13.19
CA LEU A 463 25.35 -7.48 12.48
C LEU A 463 24.46 -6.60 13.39
N THR A 464 23.66 -7.21 14.26
CA THR A 464 22.78 -6.51 15.19
C THR A 464 23.60 -5.72 16.21
N ILE A 465 24.61 -6.35 16.82
CA ILE A 465 25.51 -5.68 17.77
C ILE A 465 26.22 -4.50 17.08
N VAL A 466 26.79 -4.74 15.90
CA VAL A 466 27.49 -3.70 15.13
C VAL A 466 26.54 -2.55 14.79
N SER A 467 25.32 -2.82 14.33
CA SER A 467 24.37 -1.76 13.94
C SER A 467 23.91 -0.91 15.12
N VAL A 468 23.66 -1.51 16.28
CA VAL A 468 23.30 -0.79 17.51
C VAL A 468 24.47 0.06 18.02
N VAL A 469 25.68 -0.50 18.08
CA VAL A 469 26.88 0.25 18.47
C VAL A 469 27.10 1.42 17.52
N LEU A 470 26.99 1.20 16.21
CA LEU A 470 27.09 2.24 15.21
C LEU A 470 26.00 3.30 15.36
N LEU A 471 24.76 2.93 15.68
CA LEU A 471 23.68 3.90 15.89
C LEU A 471 24.05 4.91 16.99
N PHE A 472 24.54 4.44 18.14
CA PHE A 472 24.87 5.31 19.29
C PHE A 472 26.26 5.94 19.20
N ALA A 473 27.21 5.35 18.48
CA ALA A 473 28.56 5.88 18.32
C ALA A 473 28.55 7.26 17.66
N GLY A 474 28.96 8.31 18.39
CA GLY A 474 28.98 9.69 17.89
C GLY A 474 27.59 10.25 17.56
N LEU A 475 26.52 9.70 18.16
CA LEU A 475 25.15 10.15 17.93
C LEU A 475 24.96 11.62 18.32
N GLU A 476 25.47 12.05 19.48
CA GLU A 476 25.29 13.42 19.96
C GLU A 476 25.94 14.46 19.02
N LYS A 477 27.17 14.20 18.57
CA LYS A 477 27.87 15.04 17.59
C LYS A 477 27.12 15.11 16.26
N ARG A 478 26.52 14.00 15.81
CA ARG A 478 25.72 13.98 14.58
C ARG A 478 24.43 14.76 14.74
N TYR A 479 23.72 14.55 15.85
CA TYR A 479 22.44 15.19 16.11
C TYR A 479 22.55 16.71 16.25
N MET A 480 23.63 17.22 16.86
CA MET A 480 23.89 18.66 16.94
C MET A 480 24.11 19.31 15.57
N LYS A 481 24.78 18.61 14.64
CA LYS A 481 25.08 19.10 13.28
C LYS A 481 23.86 19.19 12.37
N ILE A 482 22.73 18.57 12.73
CA ILE A 482 21.50 18.63 11.93
C ILE A 482 20.95 20.05 11.99
N VAL A 483 20.84 20.73 10.85
CA VAL A 483 20.16 22.04 10.74
C VAL A 483 18.82 21.78 10.03
N PRO A 484 17.69 22.25 10.60
CA PRO A 484 16.36 22.08 10.00
C PRO A 484 16.22 22.76 8.64
#